data_AF-X1U2U1-F1
#
_entry.id   AF-X1U2U1-F1
#
_cell.length_a   1.000
_cell.length_b   1.000
_cell.length_c   1.000
_cell.angle_alpha   90.00
_cell.angle_beta   90.00
_cell.angle_gamma   90.00
#
_symmetry.space_group_name_H-M   'P 1'
#
loop_
_entity.id
_entity.type
_entity.pdbx_description
1 polymer ?
#
loop_
_entity_poly.entity_id
_entity_poly.type
_entity_poly.pdbx_seq_one_letter_code
_entity_poly.pdbx_strand_id
1 'polypeptide(L)'
;PGEIERLEKDMALNRESLRGLSSKIKKISGEIQGGQRRIQQLNKSSLAVKECLKRRLVAFYKFGRPGYARLLAASATLQEFQRTIKYMKVIMDQDRQILDMLGRQRSQVERELETLKENRAKIELLEKAKDRRMALLEKDIEKKVFLYW
;
A
#
# COMPACT_ATOMS: atom_id res chain seq x y z
N PRO A 1 -47.19 28.73 -6.97
CA PRO A 1 -46.98 27.67 -5.95
C PRO A 1 -46.09 26.50 -6.43
N GLY A 2 -46.36 25.91 -7.60
CA GLY A 2 -45.67 24.68 -8.01
C GLY A 2 -44.20 24.81 -8.44
N GLU A 3 -43.73 26.00 -8.83
CA GLU A 3 -42.34 26.20 -9.27
C GLU A 3 -41.35 26.29 -8.09
N ILE A 4 -41.75 26.96 -7.01
CA ILE A 4 -40.97 27.03 -5.76
C ILE A 4 -40.87 25.64 -5.12
N GLU A 5 -41.97 24.90 -5.07
CA GLU A 5 -42.00 23.55 -4.48
C GLU A 5 -41.11 22.56 -5.24
N ARG A 6 -41.08 22.65 -6.58
CA ARG A 6 -40.15 21.88 -7.42
C ARG A 6 -38.70 22.23 -7.12
N LEU A 7 -38.38 23.52 -7.02
CA LEU A 7 -37.04 23.99 -6.72
C LEU A 7 -36.56 23.52 -5.34
N GLU A 8 -37.44 23.56 -4.33
CA GLU A 8 -37.13 23.05 -2.99
C GLU A 8 -36.86 21.55 -2.97
N LYS A 9 -37.64 20.78 -3.74
CA LYS A 9 -37.43 19.34 -3.91
C LYS A 9 -36.08 19.05 -4.57
N ASP A 10 -35.73 19.77 -5.64
CA ASP A 10 -34.46 19.60 -6.34
C ASP A 10 -33.26 19.97 -5.46
N MET A 11 -33.38 21.06 -4.68
CA MET A 11 -32.38 21.44 -3.69
C MET A 11 -32.19 20.36 -2.61
N ALA A 12 -33.28 19.76 -2.12
CA ALA A 12 -33.21 18.68 -1.13
C ALA A 12 -32.47 17.44 -1.68
N LEU A 13 -32.81 17.03 -2.91
CA LEU A 13 -32.13 15.93 -3.62
C LEU A 13 -30.64 16.24 -3.86
N ASN A 14 -30.31 17.48 -4.23
CA ASN A 14 -28.92 17.93 -4.42
C ASN A 14 -28.12 17.85 -3.11
N ARG A 15 -28.70 18.29 -1.99
CA ARG A 15 -28.07 18.21 -0.65
C ARG A 15 -27.88 16.77 -0.18
N GLU A 16 -28.83 15.88 -0.46
CA GLU A 16 -28.71 14.46 -0.15
C GLU A 16 -27.60 13.80 -0.97
N SER A 17 -27.58 14.04 -2.29
CA SER A 17 -26.53 13.55 -3.17
C SER A 17 -25.14 14.04 -2.74
N LEU A 18 -24.99 15.31 -2.36
CA LEU A 18 -23.74 15.87 -1.85
C LEU A 18 -23.28 15.18 -0.56
N ARG A 19 -24.20 14.89 0.37
CA ARG A 19 -23.90 14.11 1.58
C ARG A 19 -23.44 12.70 1.24
N GLY A 20 -24.10 12.03 0.28
CA GLY A 20 -23.70 10.72 -0.21
C GLY A 20 -22.29 10.71 -0.83
N LEU A 21 -21.98 11.70 -1.67
CA LEU A 21 -20.64 11.86 -2.27
C LEU A 21 -19.57 12.12 -1.20
N SER A 22 -19.84 13.02 -0.25
CA SER A 22 -18.93 13.31 0.86
C SER A 22 -18.62 12.05 1.70
N SER A 23 -19.65 11.25 2.01
CA SER A 23 -19.49 10.00 2.74
C SER A 23 -18.62 8.99 1.99
N LYS A 24 -18.83 8.84 0.67
CA LYS A 24 -18.01 7.96 -0.19
C LYS A 24 -16.56 8.42 -0.23
N ILE A 25 -16.31 9.72 -0.41
CA ILE A 25 -14.95 10.29 -0.39
C ILE A 25 -14.28 9.99 0.95
N LYS A 26 -14.96 10.26 2.07
CA LYS A 26 -14.43 9.99 3.42
C LYS A 26 -14.06 8.52 3.62
N LYS A 27 -14.90 7.60 3.15
CA LYS A 27 -14.64 6.15 3.23
C LYS A 27 -13.37 5.77 2.45
N ILE A 28 -13.27 6.18 1.18
CA ILE A 28 -12.13 5.85 0.32
C ILE A 28 -10.84 6.51 0.86
N SER A 29 -10.92 7.73 1.39
CA SER A 29 -9.79 8.38 2.07
C SER A 29 -9.29 7.58 3.28
N GLY A 30 -10.21 6.99 4.06
CA GLY A 30 -9.87 6.09 5.16
C GLY A 30 -9.17 4.81 4.67
N GLU A 31 -9.64 4.22 3.57
CA GLU A 31 -9.01 3.07 2.93
C GLU A 31 -7.58 3.40 2.45
N ILE A 32 -7.39 4.60 1.88
CA ILE A 32 -6.07 5.09 1.46
C ILE A 32 -5.12 5.21 2.65
N GLN A 33 -5.55 5.85 3.73
CA GLN A 33 -4.73 5.99 4.94
C GLN A 33 -4.39 4.63 5.54
N GLY A 34 -5.35 3.70 5.57
CA GLY A 34 -5.13 2.32 6.00
C GLY A 34 -4.07 1.60 5.15
N GLY A 35 -4.17 1.68 3.82
CA GLY A 35 -3.20 1.09 2.90
C GLY A 35 -1.80 1.68 3.07
N GLN A 36 -1.68 3.01 3.21
CA GLN A 36 -0.40 3.66 3.47
C GLN A 36 0.26 3.17 4.76
N ARG A 37 -0.52 2.99 5.84
CA ARG A 37 -0.02 2.41 7.11
C ARG A 37 0.45 0.96 6.94
N ARG A 38 -0.31 0.14 6.21
CA ARG A 38 0.08 -1.26 5.90
C ARG A 38 1.40 -1.31 5.13
N ILE A 39 1.56 -0.48 4.09
CA ILE A 39 2.82 -0.36 3.33
C ILE A 39 3.98 0.05 4.24
N GLN A 40 3.80 1.06 5.10
CA GLN A 40 4.83 1.45 6.05
C GLN A 40 5.23 0.31 7.00
N GLN A 41 4.26 -0.45 7.52
CA GLN A 41 4.52 -1.56 8.42
C GLN A 41 5.25 -2.71 7.71
N LEU A 42 4.87 -3.05 6.48
CA LEU A 42 5.56 -4.05 5.65
C LEU A 42 7.00 -3.64 5.35
N ASN A 43 7.23 -2.37 5.00
CA ASN A 43 8.57 -1.86 4.76
C ASN A 43 9.45 -1.85 6.02
N LYS A 44 8.90 -1.42 7.17
CA LYS A 44 9.61 -1.43 8.45
C LYS A 44 9.98 -2.85 8.89
N SER A 45 9.02 -3.77 8.85
CA SER A 45 9.26 -5.19 9.23
C SER A 45 10.28 -5.88 8.33
N SER A 46 10.42 -5.43 7.08
CA SER A 46 11.38 -6.00 6.13
C SER A 46 12.81 -5.42 6.27
N LEU A 47 12.99 -4.25 6.90
CA LEU A 47 14.25 -3.52 6.86
C LEU A 47 15.40 -4.27 7.56
N ALA A 48 15.18 -4.66 8.81
CA ALA A 48 16.19 -5.38 9.59
C ALA A 48 16.56 -6.72 8.95
N VAL A 49 15.57 -7.42 8.39
CA VAL A 49 15.75 -8.69 7.69
C VAL A 49 16.58 -8.51 6.42
N LYS A 50 16.29 -7.48 5.62
CA LYS A 50 17.08 -7.13 4.42
C LYS A 50 18.53 -6.79 4.77
N GLU A 51 18.76 -6.02 5.83
CA GLU A 51 20.12 -5.69 6.27
C GLU A 51 20.89 -6.90 6.77
N CYS A 52 20.25 -7.80 7.51
CA CYS A 52 20.85 -9.07 7.92
C CYS A 52 21.25 -9.93 6.70
N LEU A 53 20.33 -10.10 5.76
CA LEU A 53 20.56 -10.87 4.55
C LEU A 53 21.68 -10.25 3.68
N LYS A 54 21.71 -8.92 3.56
CA LYS A 54 22.78 -8.19 2.86
C LYS A 54 24.15 -8.44 3.50
N ARG A 55 24.25 -8.38 4.84
CA ARG A 55 25.51 -8.68 5.55
C ARG A 55 25.95 -10.12 5.30
N ARG A 56 25.03 -11.08 5.35
CA ARG A 56 25.30 -12.49 5.03
C ARG A 56 25.79 -12.64 3.58
N LEU A 57 25.13 -12.01 2.62
CA LEU A 57 25.52 -12.06 1.20
C LEU A 57 26.92 -11.46 0.98
N VAL A 58 27.24 -10.35 1.63
CA VAL A 58 28.58 -9.74 1.59
C VAL A 58 29.62 -10.66 2.22
N ALA A 59 29.31 -11.32 3.35
CA ALA A 59 30.21 -12.31 3.94
C ALA A 59 30.44 -13.49 2.97
N PHE A 60 29.37 -14.05 2.40
CA PHE A 60 29.47 -15.11 1.38
C PHE A 60 30.36 -14.71 0.21
N TYR A 61 30.22 -13.49 -0.30
CA TYR A 61 31.04 -12.98 -1.40
C TYR A 61 32.51 -12.80 -0.98
N LYS A 62 32.77 -12.15 0.16
CA LYS A 62 34.13 -11.91 0.68
C LYS A 62 34.87 -13.20 1.02
N PHE A 63 34.16 -14.22 1.49
CA PHE A 63 34.70 -15.54 1.80
C PHE A 63 34.56 -16.54 0.63
N GLY A 64 34.24 -16.07 -0.58
CA GLY A 64 34.05 -16.88 -1.79
C GLY A 64 35.26 -17.75 -2.20
N ARG A 65 35.02 -18.68 -3.16
CA ARG A 65 35.85 -19.80 -3.68
C ARG A 65 37.13 -20.18 -2.90
N PRO A 66 38.25 -19.41 -2.88
CA PRO A 66 39.40 -19.75 -2.05
C PRO A 66 39.11 -19.76 -0.54
N GLY A 67 38.18 -18.95 -0.03
CA GLY A 67 37.85 -18.86 1.40
C GLY A 67 37.07 -20.07 1.91
N TYR A 68 35.97 -20.46 1.26
CA TYR A 68 35.24 -21.69 1.60
C TYR A 68 36.04 -22.95 1.31
N ALA A 69 36.80 -23.02 0.21
CA ALA A 69 37.69 -24.16 -0.04
C ALA A 69 38.75 -24.28 1.07
N ARG A 70 39.30 -23.16 1.56
CA ARG A 70 40.27 -23.15 2.65
C ARG A 70 39.63 -23.42 4.01
N LEU A 71 38.40 -22.97 4.26
CA LEU A 71 37.66 -23.25 5.49
C LEU A 71 37.19 -24.71 5.57
N LEU A 72 36.82 -25.28 4.42
CA LEU A 72 36.51 -26.70 4.25
C LEU A 72 37.79 -27.57 4.21
N ALA A 73 38.93 -27.07 3.72
CA ALA A 73 40.21 -27.78 3.78
C ALA A 73 40.92 -27.64 5.14
N ALA A 74 40.56 -26.63 5.94
CA ALA A 74 41.06 -26.41 7.29
C ALA A 74 40.35 -27.26 8.35
N SER A 75 39.27 -27.97 8.01
CA SER A 75 38.71 -28.97 8.91
C SER A 75 39.72 -30.10 9.11
N ALA A 76 40.11 -30.35 10.36
CA ALA A 76 41.14 -31.32 10.70
C ALA A 76 40.69 -32.76 10.43
N THR A 77 39.37 -33.00 10.31
CA THR A 77 38.79 -34.33 10.07
C THR A 77 37.64 -34.31 9.06
N LEU A 78 37.37 -35.46 8.43
CA LEU A 78 36.21 -35.68 7.56
C LEU A 78 34.86 -35.42 8.27
N GLN A 79 34.79 -35.67 9.58
CA GLN A 79 33.59 -35.40 10.37
C GLN A 79 33.34 -33.90 10.56
N GLU A 80 34.38 -33.10 10.78
CA GLU A 80 34.29 -31.64 10.84
C GLU A 80 33.90 -31.04 9.49
N PHE A 81 34.42 -31.58 8.40
CA PHE A 81 34.01 -31.22 7.04
C PHE A 81 32.51 -31.48 6.81
N GLN A 82 32.02 -32.68 7.16
CA GLN A 82 30.60 -33.04 7.02
C GLN A 82 29.68 -32.15 7.86
N ARG A 83 30.06 -31.84 9.10
CA ARG A 83 29.31 -30.91 9.98
C ARG A 83 29.25 -29.51 9.37
N THR A 84 30.36 -29.02 8.83
CA THR A 84 30.46 -27.71 8.20
C THR A 84 29.54 -27.58 6.98
N ILE A 85 29.51 -28.60 6.11
CA ILE A 85 28.56 -28.66 4.98
C ILE A 85 27.10 -28.69 5.47
N LYS A 86 26.81 -29.47 6.52
CA LYS A 86 25.46 -29.57 7.08
C LYS A 86 24.97 -28.20 7.59
N TYR A 87 25.82 -27.47 8.32
CA TYR A 87 25.46 -26.13 8.80
C TYR A 87 25.29 -25.12 7.67
N MET A 88 26.14 -25.14 6.64
CA MET A 88 25.97 -24.26 5.48
C MET A 88 24.64 -24.49 4.78
N LYS A 89 24.23 -25.76 4.60
CA LYS A 89 22.92 -26.08 4.00
C LYS A 89 21.77 -25.48 4.82
N VAL A 90 21.77 -25.68 6.14
CA VAL A 90 20.73 -25.12 7.03
C VAL A 90 20.66 -23.60 6.93
N ILE A 91 21.81 -22.92 6.91
CA ILE A 91 21.93 -21.47 6.76
C ILE A 91 21.35 -21.02 5.42
N MET A 92 21.70 -21.69 4.32
CA MET A 92 21.22 -21.37 2.97
C MET A 92 19.72 -21.63 2.80
N ASP A 93 19.19 -22.71 3.40
CA ASP A 93 17.76 -23.00 3.38
C ASP A 93 16.97 -21.92 4.12
N GLN A 94 17.49 -21.43 5.25
CA GLN A 94 16.89 -20.31 5.97
C GLN A 94 16.93 -19.01 5.13
N ASP A 95 18.04 -18.71 4.47
CA ASP A 95 18.15 -17.53 3.59
C ASP A 95 17.15 -17.59 2.44
N ARG A 96 16.95 -18.78 1.86
CA ARG A 96 15.94 -18.99 0.82
C ARG A 96 14.53 -18.69 1.33
N GLN A 97 14.17 -19.21 2.52
CA GLN A 97 12.86 -18.93 3.13
C GLN A 97 12.65 -17.43 3.40
N ILE A 98 13.70 -16.73 3.84
CA ILE A 98 13.69 -15.28 4.05
C ILE A 98 13.46 -14.54 2.73
N LEU A 99 14.18 -14.92 1.67
CA LEU A 99 14.02 -14.34 0.33
C LEU A 99 12.59 -14.54 -0.20
N ASP A 100 12.04 -15.75 -0.05
CA ASP A 100 10.67 -16.04 -0.46
C ASP A 100 9.65 -15.19 0.31
N MET A 101 9.86 -15.02 1.63
CA MET A 101 9.03 -14.13 2.46
C MET A 101 9.12 -12.67 1.99
N LEU A 102 10.33 -12.16 1.76
CA LEU A 102 10.55 -10.79 1.27
C LEU A 102 9.92 -10.58 -0.12
N GLY A 103 9.96 -11.61 -0.98
CA GLY A 103 9.28 -11.63 -2.27
C GLY A 103 7.76 -11.48 -2.12
N ARG A 104 7.15 -12.27 -1.24
CA ARG A 104 5.70 -12.16 -0.94
C ARG A 104 5.33 -10.78 -0.37
N GLN A 105 6.13 -10.25 0.55
CA GLN A 105 5.92 -8.90 1.11
C GLN A 105 6.01 -7.82 0.02
N ARG A 106 6.96 -7.93 -0.90
CA ARG A 106 7.08 -7.03 -2.04
C ARG A 106 5.84 -7.07 -2.92
N SER A 107 5.38 -8.25 -3.32
CA SER A 107 4.15 -8.40 -4.12
C SER A 107 2.91 -7.90 -3.39
N GLN A 108 2.88 -7.98 -2.06
CA GLN A 108 1.80 -7.37 -1.27
C GLN A 108 1.86 -5.84 -1.32
N VAL A 109 3.04 -5.23 -1.18
CA VAL A 109 3.22 -3.77 -1.31
C VAL A 109 2.83 -3.29 -2.71
N GLU A 110 3.22 -4.01 -3.76
CA GLU A 110 2.86 -3.67 -5.15
C GLU A 110 1.34 -3.68 -5.36
N ARG A 111 0.63 -4.69 -4.84
CA ARG A 111 -0.85 -4.76 -4.89
C ARG A 111 -1.53 -3.62 -4.11
N GLU A 112 -1.01 -3.31 -2.92
CA GLU A 112 -1.54 -2.20 -2.12
C GLU A 112 -1.32 -0.86 -2.84
N LEU A 113 -0.16 -0.66 -3.49
CA LEU A 113 0.10 0.55 -4.28
C LEU A 113 -0.87 0.70 -5.45
N GLU A 114 -1.18 -0.37 -6.17
CA GLU A 114 -2.15 -0.31 -7.27
C GLU A 114 -3.55 0.01 -6.75
N THR A 115 -3.97 -0.61 -5.64
CA THR A 115 -5.26 -0.29 -4.99
C THR A 115 -5.32 1.17 -4.54
N LEU A 116 -4.23 1.71 -3.98
CA LEU A 116 -4.13 3.12 -3.60
C LEU A 116 -4.25 4.05 -4.81
N LYS A 117 -3.66 3.67 -5.95
CA LYS A 117 -3.74 4.43 -7.20
C LYS A 117 -5.16 4.46 -7.75
N GLU A 118 -5.84 3.33 -7.79
CA GLU A 118 -7.25 3.24 -8.17
C GLU A 118 -8.14 4.08 -7.23
N ASN A 119 -7.90 4.01 -5.92
CA ASN A 119 -8.67 4.76 -4.94
C ASN A 119 -8.46 6.28 -5.07
N ARG A 120 -7.25 6.74 -5.41
CA ARG A 120 -7.00 8.15 -5.73
C ARG A 120 -7.77 8.59 -6.97
N ALA A 121 -7.73 7.82 -8.05
CA ALA A 121 -8.51 8.13 -9.26
C ALA A 121 -10.03 8.19 -8.97
N LYS A 122 -10.54 7.28 -8.12
CA LYS A 122 -11.94 7.31 -7.68
C LYS A 122 -12.27 8.59 -6.89
N ILE A 123 -11.40 9.02 -5.98
CA ILE A 123 -11.59 10.29 -5.25
C ILE A 123 -11.65 11.47 -6.20
N GLU A 124 -10.72 11.59 -7.15
CA GLU A 124 -10.71 12.70 -8.11
C GLU A 124 -12.01 12.79 -8.92
N LEU A 125 -12.56 11.64 -9.32
CA LEU A 125 -13.85 11.57 -10.02
C LEU A 125 -15.01 11.99 -9.11
N LEU A 126 -15.01 11.54 -7.85
CA LEU A 126 -16.06 11.89 -6.88
C LEU A 126 -16.00 13.37 -6.49
N GLU A 127 -14.82 13.95 -6.37
CA GLU A 127 -14.62 15.38 -6.11
C GLU A 127 -15.16 16.22 -7.27
N LYS A 128 -14.79 15.89 -8.52
CA LYS A 128 -15.36 16.55 -9.71
C LYS A 128 -16.89 16.44 -9.75
N ALA A 129 -17.45 15.29 -9.39
CA ALA A 129 -18.90 15.11 -9.34
C ALA A 129 -19.54 15.96 -8.23
N LYS A 130 -18.89 16.06 -7.07
CA LYS A 130 -19.33 16.87 -5.94
C LYS A 130 -19.30 18.36 -6.29
N ASP A 131 -18.23 18.84 -6.93
CA ASP A 131 -18.09 20.26 -7.32
C ASP A 131 -19.16 20.66 -8.34
N ARG A 132 -19.39 19.83 -9.36
CA ARG A 132 -20.49 20.04 -10.32
C ARG A 132 -21.85 20.12 -9.63
N ARG A 133 -22.09 19.26 -8.64
CA ARG A 133 -23.35 19.23 -7.88
C ARG A 133 -23.49 20.45 -6.97
N MET A 134 -22.38 20.93 -6.41
CA MET A 134 -22.36 22.15 -5.59
C MET A 134 -22.71 23.38 -6.42
N ALA A 135 -22.13 23.52 -7.61
CA ALA A 135 -22.44 24.61 -8.53
C ALA A 135 -23.93 24.60 -9.00
N LEU A 136 -24.53 23.42 -9.16
CA LEU A 136 -25.98 23.33 -9.44
C LEU A 136 -26.81 23.81 -8.25
N LEU A 137 -26.45 23.39 -7.03
CA LEU A 137 -27.16 23.82 -5.83
C LEU A 137 -27.04 25.33 -5.60
N GLU A 138 -25.89 25.94 -5.87
CA GLU A 138 -25.70 27.39 -5.80
C GLU A 138 -26.63 28.12 -6.76
N LYS A 139 -26.72 27.65 -8.02
CA LYS A 139 -27.68 28.20 -9.00
C LYS A 139 -29.14 28.06 -8.56
N ASP A 140 -29.50 26.93 -7.95
CA ASP A 140 -30.86 26.72 -7.44
C ASP A 140 -31.17 27.67 -6.27
N ILE A 141 -30.20 27.91 -5.39
CA ILE A 141 -30.32 28.88 -4.30
C ILE A 141 -30.49 30.30 -4.84
N GLU A 142 -29.65 30.72 -5.81
CA GLU A 142 -29.75 32.04 -6.44
C GLU A 142 -31.13 32.25 -7.06
N LYS A 143 -31.62 31.30 -7.85
CA LYS A 143 -32.97 31.34 -8.44
C LYS A 143 -34.05 31.49 -7.39
N LYS A 144 -33.94 30.76 -6.27
CA LYS A 144 -34.90 30.89 -5.17
C LYS A 144 -34.89 32.30 -4.59
N VAL A 145 -33.71 32.90 -4.37
CA VAL A 145 -33.61 34.28 -3.88
C VAL A 145 -34.31 35.24 -4.85
N PHE A 146 -34.06 35.14 -6.16
CA PHE A 146 -34.73 35.99 -7.16
C PHE A 146 -36.25 35.84 -7.20
N LEU A 147 -36.81 34.68 -6.89
CA LEU A 147 -38.26 34.45 -6.87
C LEU A 147 -38.96 35.02 -5.61
N TYR A 148 -38.19 35.42 -4.60
CA TYR A 148 -38.69 36.02 -3.35
C TYR A 148 -38.56 37.56 -3.32
N TRP A 149 -37.92 38.17 -4.33
CA TRP A 149 -37.81 39.62 -4.54
C TRP A 149 -38.70 40.06 -5.70
#